data_AF-A0AAD4W8W1-F1
#
_entry.id   AF-A0AAD4W8W1-F1
#
_cell.length_a   1.000
_cell.length_b   1.000
_cell.length_c   1.000
_cell.angle_alpha   90.00
_cell.angle_beta   90.00
_cell.angle_gamma   90.00
#
_symmetry.space_group_name_H-M   'P 1'
#
loop_
_entity.id
_entity.type
_entity.pdbx_description
1 polymer ?
#
loop_
_entity_poly.entity_id
_entity_poly.type
_entity_poly.pdbx_seq_one_letter_code
_entity_poly.pdbx_strand_id
1 'polypeptide(L)'
;MPEEKILQFTIDKEVFGRERDTFLLPEDITQFAGMEEIGATVVAVYMRYLHDVLKKANMTSMVGFIDPATVSANSGTIADRSRLVAGRLQKTDGEQIFMMPYNPGLVSLTGFCFYDFQ
;
A
#
# COMPACT_ATOMS: atom_id res chain seq x y z
N MET A 1 23.29 -12.68 -21.29
CA MET A 1 22.05 -12.02 -20.87
C MET A 1 22.34 -11.41 -19.52
N PRO A 2 22.27 -10.08 -19.33
CA PRO A 2 22.42 -9.52 -17.99
C PRO A 2 21.27 -10.06 -17.13
N GLU A 3 21.56 -10.54 -15.93
CA GLU A 3 20.51 -10.96 -14.99
C GLU A 3 19.60 -9.77 -14.72
N GLU A 4 18.32 -9.87 -15.12
CA GLU A 4 17.28 -8.95 -14.68
C GLU A 4 17.28 -8.95 -13.16
N LYS A 5 17.77 -7.86 -12.57
CA LYS A 5 18.02 -7.79 -11.13
C LYS A 5 16.69 -7.49 -10.44
N ILE A 6 15.93 -8.55 -10.19
CA ILE A 6 14.66 -8.49 -9.44
C ILE A 6 14.97 -8.08 -8.01
N LEU A 7 14.37 -6.97 -7.56
CA LEU A 7 14.49 -6.53 -6.16
C LEU A 7 13.38 -7.18 -5.35
N GLN A 8 13.72 -8.03 -4.40
CA GLN A 8 12.76 -8.71 -3.52
C GLN A 8 12.61 -7.97 -2.20
N PHE A 9 11.38 -7.91 -1.70
CA PHE A 9 11.01 -7.27 -0.45
C PHE A 9 10.03 -8.14 0.33
N THR A 10 10.21 -8.21 1.64
CA THR A 10 9.21 -8.77 2.56
C THR A 10 8.45 -7.62 3.21
N ILE A 11 7.12 -7.62 3.08
CA ILE A 11 6.24 -6.68 3.75
C ILE A 11 5.74 -7.36 5.02
N ASP A 12 6.21 -6.90 6.18
CA ASP A 12 5.76 -7.42 7.47
C ASP A 12 4.28 -7.17 7.70
N LYS A 13 3.67 -8.06 8.49
CA LYS A 13 2.28 -7.94 8.96
C LYS A 13 1.94 -6.61 9.64
N GLU A 14 2.92 -5.89 10.17
CA GLU A 14 2.71 -4.59 10.83
C GLU A 14 2.16 -3.55 9.84
N VAL A 15 2.64 -3.58 8.58
CA VAL A 15 2.29 -2.58 7.56
C VAL A 15 0.82 -2.70 7.16
N PHE A 16 0.40 -3.86 6.64
CA PHE A 16 -0.93 -4.06 6.07
C PHE A 16 -1.83 -5.02 6.86
N GLY A 17 -1.38 -5.55 7.99
CA GLY A 17 -2.09 -6.58 8.75
C GLY A 17 -1.89 -8.01 8.21
N ARG A 18 -1.08 -8.17 7.16
CA ARG A 18 -0.67 -9.46 6.59
C ARG A 18 0.78 -9.40 6.14
N GLU A 19 1.50 -10.50 6.36
CA GLU A 19 2.85 -10.66 5.85
C GLU A 19 2.78 -11.17 4.40
N ARG A 20 3.59 -10.60 3.51
CA ARG A 20 3.75 -11.09 2.14
C ARG A 20 5.08 -10.69 1.53
N ASP A 21 5.62 -11.56 0.70
CA ASP A 21 6.73 -11.23 -0.18
C ASP A 21 6.24 -10.55 -1.45
N THR A 22 7.07 -9.67 -1.98
CA THR A 22 6.83 -8.96 -3.22
C THR A 22 8.16 -8.68 -3.92
N PHE A 23 8.10 -8.26 -5.18
CA PHE A 23 9.28 -7.85 -5.92
C PHE A 23 9.02 -6.64 -6.80
N LEU A 24 10.08 -5.95 -7.18
CA LEU A 24 10.10 -4.92 -8.21
C LEU A 24 11.00 -5.37 -9.35
N LEU A 25 10.54 -5.13 -10.56
CA LEU A 25 11.31 -5.30 -11.77
C LEU A 25 12.05 -3.99 -12.12
N PRO A 26 13.16 -4.05 -12.88
CA PRO A 26 13.80 -2.85 -13.40
C PRO A 26 12.84 -1.93 -14.16
N GLU A 27 11.87 -2.52 -14.87
CA GLU A 27 10.86 -1.80 -15.63
C GLU A 27 9.98 -0.93 -14.72
N ASP A 28 9.55 -1.46 -13.57
CA ASP A 28 8.76 -0.72 -12.57
C ASP A 28 9.49 0.56 -12.11
N ILE A 29 10.82 0.48 -11.95
CA ILE A 29 11.67 1.61 -11.56
C ILE A 29 11.74 2.62 -12.70
N THR A 30 11.94 2.17 -13.93
CA THR A 30 12.00 3.06 -15.10
C THR A 30 10.68 3.77 -15.36
N GLN A 31 9.55 3.08 -15.19
CA GLN A 31 8.21 3.66 -15.32
C GLN A 31 7.95 4.70 -14.23
N PHE A 32 8.29 4.38 -12.98
CA PHE A 32 8.20 5.34 -11.88
C PHE A 32 9.08 6.58 -12.13
N ALA A 33 10.33 6.40 -12.58
CA ALA A 33 11.23 7.50 -12.90
C ALA A 33 10.76 8.32 -14.12
N GLY A 34 10.08 7.66 -15.07
CA GLY A 34 9.48 8.27 -16.25
C GLY A 34 8.16 8.98 -15.98
N MET A 35 7.67 8.99 -14.73
CA MET A 35 6.34 9.52 -14.37
C MET A 35 5.19 8.85 -15.14
N GLU A 36 5.38 7.57 -15.49
CA GLU A 36 4.36 6.74 -16.14
C GLU A 36 3.37 6.17 -15.11
N GLU A 37 2.38 5.43 -15.59
CA GLU A 37 1.47 4.70 -14.73
C GLU A 37 2.25 3.64 -13.92
N ILE A 38 2.06 3.64 -12.60
CA ILE A 38 2.72 2.71 -11.70
C ILE A 38 1.77 1.61 -11.21
N GLY A 39 2.32 0.41 -11.09
CA GLY A 39 1.61 -0.71 -10.51
C GLY A 39 1.35 -0.57 -9.00
N ALA A 40 0.32 -1.25 -8.53
CA ALA A 40 -0.01 -1.35 -7.10
C ALA A 40 1.16 -1.86 -6.23
N THR A 41 2.07 -2.65 -6.82
CA THR A 41 3.26 -3.17 -6.15
C THR A 41 4.26 -2.07 -5.78
N VAL A 42 4.50 -1.12 -6.69
CA VAL A 42 5.39 0.02 -6.44
C VAL A 42 4.86 0.86 -5.27
N VAL A 43 3.54 1.11 -5.27
CA VAL A 43 2.86 1.83 -4.18
C VAL A 43 2.99 1.06 -2.86
N ALA A 44 2.80 -0.26 -2.86
CA ALA A 44 2.91 -1.08 -1.66
C ALA A 44 4.33 -1.06 -1.07
N VAL A 45 5.37 -1.12 -1.91
CA VAL A 45 6.77 -1.02 -1.48
C VAL A 45 7.10 0.37 -0.92
N TYR A 46 6.55 1.43 -1.52
CA TYR A 46 6.69 2.78 -0.97
C TYR A 46 6.01 2.93 0.41
N MET A 47 4.80 2.40 0.57
CA MET A 47 4.10 2.42 1.86
C MET A 47 4.85 1.61 2.93
N ARG A 48 5.48 0.49 2.56
CA ARG A 48 6.40 -0.25 3.42
C ARG A 48 7.56 0.63 3.88
N TYR A 49 8.21 1.33 2.96
CA TYR A 49 9.29 2.26 3.31
C TYR A 49 8.80 3.37 4.25
N LEU A 50 7.63 3.95 3.98
CA LEU A 50 7.05 4.99 4.82
C LEU A 50 6.74 4.49 6.24
N HIS A 51 6.24 3.26 6.37
CA HIS A 51 6.06 2.62 7.67
C HIS A 51 7.39 2.50 8.43
N ASP A 52 8.48 2.12 7.76
CA ASP A 52 9.80 2.01 8.40
C ASP A 52 10.34 3.39 8.85
N VAL A 53 10.03 4.47 8.11
CA VAL A 53 10.32 5.85 8.52
C VAL A 53 9.52 6.22 9.78
N LEU A 54 8.22 5.91 9.82
CA LEU A 54 7.38 6.16 11.00
C LEU A 54 7.82 5.34 12.22
N LYS A 55 8.30 4.11 12.01
CA LYS A 55 8.86 3.26 13.06
C LYS A 55 10.08 3.88 13.71
N LYS A 56 10.97 4.46 12.89
CA LYS A 56 12.13 5.22 13.39
C LYS A 56 11.73 6.49 14.16
N ALA A 57 10.61 7.10 13.79
CA ALA A 57 10.06 8.27 14.47
C ALA A 57 9.19 7.95 15.70
N ASN A 58 8.96 6.67 16.02
CA ASN A 58 8.02 6.22 17.05
C ASN A 58 6.58 6.71 16.83
N MET A 59 6.16 6.79 15.55
CA MET A 59 4.85 7.30 15.10
C MET A 59 3.99 6.23 14.44
N THR A 60 4.32 4.94 14.60
CA THR A 60 3.59 3.83 13.96
C THR A 60 2.15 3.66 14.44
N SER A 61 1.83 4.15 15.63
CA SER A 61 0.47 4.15 16.15
C SER A 61 -0.41 5.25 15.56
N MET A 62 0.16 6.26 14.87
CA MET A 62 -0.63 7.38 14.32
C MET A 62 -1.06 7.18 12.88
N VAL A 63 -0.41 6.28 12.13
CA VAL A 63 -0.72 6.06 10.72
C VAL A 63 -0.90 4.58 10.43
N GLY A 64 -2.10 4.22 9.97
CA GLY A 64 -2.43 2.90 9.47
C GLY A 64 -2.36 2.86 7.94
N PHE A 65 -1.94 1.72 7.39
CA PHE A 65 -1.88 1.52 5.94
C PHE A 65 -2.87 0.45 5.48
N ILE A 66 -3.54 0.71 4.35
CA ILE A 66 -4.39 -0.26 3.64
C ILE A 66 -3.67 -0.73 2.38
N ASP A 67 -3.59 -2.04 2.19
CA ASP A 67 -2.89 -2.64 1.05
C ASP A 67 -3.56 -2.22 -0.28
N PRO A 68 -2.83 -1.61 -1.22
CA PRO A 68 -3.38 -1.23 -2.53
C PRO A 68 -4.08 -2.40 -3.26
N ALA A 69 -3.59 -3.64 -3.06
CA ALA A 69 -4.16 -4.82 -3.70
C ALA A 69 -5.54 -5.23 -3.14
N THR A 70 -5.93 -4.79 -1.93
CA THR A 70 -7.25 -5.11 -1.36
C THR A 70 -8.33 -4.11 -1.79
N VAL A 71 -7.93 -2.93 -2.25
CA VAL A 71 -8.84 -1.84 -2.62
C VAL A 71 -8.92 -1.61 -4.12
N SER A 72 -8.15 -2.36 -4.92
CA SER A 72 -8.21 -2.29 -6.37
C SER A 72 -9.58 -2.74 -6.90
N ALA A 73 -10.02 -2.14 -8.01
CA ALA A 73 -11.29 -2.48 -8.67
C ALA A 73 -11.35 -3.97 -9.08
N ASN A 74 -10.19 -4.58 -9.31
CA ASN A 74 -10.04 -5.97 -9.76
C ASN A 74 -9.93 -6.97 -8.59
N SER A 75 -10.01 -6.51 -7.34
CA SER A 75 -9.85 -7.34 -6.14
C SER A 75 -11.20 -7.82 -5.60
N GLY A 76 -11.60 -9.06 -5.93
CA GLY A 76 -12.82 -9.69 -5.39
C GLY A 76 -14.12 -8.91 -5.64
N THR A 77 -15.15 -9.18 -4.83
CA THR A 77 -16.42 -8.43 -4.89
C THR A 77 -16.32 -7.13 -4.07
N ILE A 78 -17.21 -6.16 -4.34
CA ILE A 78 -17.31 -4.92 -3.53
C ILE A 78 -17.45 -5.26 -2.04
N ALA A 79 -18.29 -6.25 -1.70
CA ALA A 79 -18.51 -6.67 -0.32
C ALA A 79 -17.26 -7.27 0.35
N ASP A 80 -16.43 -8.01 -0.39
CA ASP A 80 -15.18 -8.56 0.13
C ASP A 80 -14.18 -7.44 0.43
N ARG A 81 -14.06 -6.47 -0.49
CA ARG A 81 -13.21 -5.29 -0.28
C ARG A 81 -13.66 -4.47 0.93
N SER A 82 -14.96 -4.20 1.02
CA SER A 82 -15.54 -3.47 2.16
C SER A 82 -15.27 -4.18 3.48
N ARG A 83 -15.38 -5.51 3.52
CA ARG A 83 -15.07 -6.30 4.74
C ARG A 83 -13.60 -6.26 5.11
N LEU A 84 -12.68 -6.34 4.14
CA LEU A 84 -11.24 -6.24 4.40
C LEU A 84 -10.85 -4.86 4.93
N VAL A 85 -11.39 -3.79 4.33
CA VAL A 85 -11.18 -2.42 4.80
C VAL A 85 -11.76 -2.25 6.20
N ALA A 86 -13.02 -2.62 6.41
CA ALA A 86 -13.67 -2.53 7.72
C ALA A 86 -12.92 -3.35 8.80
N GLY A 87 -12.47 -4.56 8.47
CA GLY A 87 -11.70 -5.40 9.39
C GLY A 87 -10.33 -4.82 9.74
N ARG A 88 -9.71 -4.04 8.84
CA ARG A 88 -8.48 -3.31 9.16
C ARG A 88 -8.77 -2.11 10.07
N LEU A 89 -9.84 -1.37 9.79
CA LEU A 89 -10.26 -0.19 10.56
C LEU A 89 -10.77 -0.54 11.97
N GLN A 90 -11.42 -1.69 12.17
CA GLN A 90 -11.93 -2.13 13.47
C GLN A 90 -10.83 -2.56 14.45
N LYS A 91 -9.63 -2.90 13.96
CA LYS A 91 -8.51 -3.38 14.79
C LYS A 91 -7.65 -2.24 15.35
N THR A 92 -8.17 -1.02 15.29
CA THR A 92 -7.42 0.21 15.54
C THR A 92 -7.87 0.81 16.86
N ASP A 93 -6.96 1.54 17.49
CA ASP A 93 -7.11 2.23 18.76
C ASP A 93 -7.85 3.59 18.63
N GLY A 94 -8.46 3.87 17.48
CA GLY A 94 -9.30 5.06 17.24
C GLY A 94 -8.54 6.34 16.93
N GLU A 95 -7.25 6.45 17.25
CA GLU A 95 -6.45 7.66 17.03
C GLU A 95 -5.55 7.60 15.77
N GLN A 96 -5.77 6.62 14.88
CA GLN A 96 -4.91 6.40 13.71
C GLN A 96 -5.51 6.99 12.43
N ILE A 97 -4.68 7.71 11.67
CA ILE A 97 -5.00 8.16 10.32
C ILE A 97 -4.71 7.03 9.32
N PHE A 98 -5.70 6.65 8.51
CA PHE A 98 -5.48 5.63 7.49
C PHE A 98 -5.08 6.21 6.13
N MET A 99 -4.00 5.69 5.56
CA MET A 99 -3.63 5.91 4.16
C MET A 99 -4.16 4.75 3.30
N MET A 100 -5.11 5.09 2.42
CA MET A 100 -5.70 4.16 1.46
C MET A 100 -5.49 4.67 0.04
N PRO A 101 -4.63 4.01 -0.77
CA PRO A 101 -4.45 4.37 -2.16
C PRO A 101 -5.66 3.91 -2.97
N TYR A 102 -6.27 4.84 -3.69
CA TYR A 102 -7.42 4.59 -4.56
C TYR A 102 -7.07 4.90 -6.01
N ASN A 103 -7.22 3.90 -6.89
CA ASN A 103 -7.07 4.05 -8.34
C ASN A 103 -8.43 3.82 -9.02
N PRO A 104 -9.11 4.88 -9.50
CA PRO A 104 -10.41 4.77 -10.18
C PRO A 104 -10.31 4.30 -11.64
N GLY A 105 -9.11 4.04 -12.18
CA GLY A 105 -8.93 3.67 -13.59
C GLY A 105 -9.05 4.84 -14.58
N LEU A 106 -9.21 6.07 -14.08
CA LEU A 106 -9.08 7.31 -14.86
C LEU A 106 -7.72 7.94 -14.51
N VAL A 107 -6.75 7.76 -15.40
CA VAL A 107 -5.49 8.51 -15.53
C VAL A 107 -4.83 8.96 -14.20
N SER A 108 -3.85 8.17 -13.73
CA SER A 108 -2.72 8.61 -12.88
C SER A 108 -3.01 9.36 -11.56
N LEU A 109 -4.21 9.25 -10.99
CA LEU A 109 -4.48 9.75 -9.63
C LEU A 109 -4.60 8.57 -8.67
N THR A 110 -3.48 8.16 -8.08
CA THR A 110 -3.53 7.48 -6.78
C THR A 110 -3.87 8.55 -5.75
N GLY A 111 -5.17 8.72 -5.47
CA GLY A 111 -5.61 9.52 -4.35
C GLY A 111 -5.35 8.75 -3.06
N PHE A 112 -4.73 9.38 -2.06
CA PHE A 112 -4.74 8.85 -0.69
C PHE A 112 -6.00 9.38 -0.01
N CYS A 113 -6.97 8.51 0.23
CA CYS A 113 -8.08 8.85 1.12
C CYS A 113 -7.55 8.79 2.56
N PHE A 114 -7.63 9.93 3.25
CA PHE A 114 -7.38 10.02 4.69
C PHE A 114 -8.70 9.82 5.42
N TYR A 115 -8.73 8.86 6.33
CA TYR A 115 -9.83 8.70 7.28
C TYR A 115 -9.32 9.05 8.67
N ASP A 116 -9.98 10.01 9.31
CA ASP A 116 -9.83 10.38 10.71
C ASP A 116 -11.09 9.89 11.44
N PHE A 117 -10.93 8.95 12.37
CA PHE A 117 -12.04 8.34 13.12
C PHE A 117 -12.09 8.95 14.53
N GLN A 118 -12.46 10.24 14.62
CA GLN A 118 -12.80 10.88 15.90
C GLN A 118 -14.15 10.41 16.44
#